data_AF-A0ABC8KP79-F1
#
_entry.id   AF-A0ABC8KP79-F1
#
_cell.length_a   1.000
_cell.length_b   1.000
_cell.length_c   1.000
_cell.angle_alpha   90.00
_cell.angle_beta   90.00
_cell.angle_gamma   90.00
#
_symmetry.space_group_name_H-M   'P 1'
#
loop_
_entity.id
_entity.type
_entity.pdbx_description
1 polymer ?
#
loop_
_entity_poly.entity_id
_entity_poly.type
_entity_poly.pdbx_seq_one_letter_code
_entity_poly.pdbx_strand_id
1 'polypeptide(L)'
;MEINKFRKNIPPSFGERVTILSIDGGGVRGVIPGVILAYLEEQLQAIDGKDARIAHYFDVIAGTSTGGLVTAMLTAPKNKDSARPLFDAKDI
;
A
#
# COMPACT_ATOMS: atom_id res chain seq x y z
N MET A 1 4.78 -0.79 -33.60
CA MET A 1 3.34 -0.56 -33.58
C MET A 1 2.83 -1.08 -32.24
N GLU A 2 2.46 -0.15 -31.36
CA GLU A 2 1.84 -0.40 -30.05
C GLU A 2 0.60 -1.27 -30.17
N ILE A 3 0.43 -2.30 -29.32
CA ILE A 3 -0.80 -2.62 -28.56
C ILE A 3 -0.40 -3.59 -27.41
N ASN A 4 -0.17 -3.08 -26.19
CA ASN A 4 -0.38 -3.77 -24.89
C ASN A 4 0.25 -3.05 -23.68
N LYS A 5 0.37 -1.71 -23.73
CA LYS A 5 0.88 -0.89 -22.62
C LYS A 5 -0.12 -0.69 -21.47
N PHE A 6 -1.31 -1.28 -21.57
CA PHE A 6 -2.29 -1.37 -20.48
C PHE A 6 -2.42 -2.82 -20.02
N ARG A 7 -1.34 -3.38 -19.44
CA ARG A 7 -1.50 -4.54 -18.54
C ARG A 7 -2.25 -4.03 -17.32
N LYS A 8 -3.56 -4.22 -17.39
CA LYS A 8 -4.55 -3.97 -16.36
C LYS A 8 -4.04 -4.62 -15.06
N ASN A 9 -3.82 -3.84 -13.99
CA ASN A 9 -3.57 -4.36 -12.64
C ASN A 9 -4.87 -5.04 -12.16
N ILE A 10 -5.12 -6.26 -12.64
CA ILE A 10 -6.29 -7.05 -12.25
C ILE A 10 -5.85 -7.93 -11.09
N PRO A 11 -6.52 -7.87 -9.93
CA PRO A 11 -6.28 -8.81 -8.85
C PRO A 11 -6.49 -10.27 -9.30
N PRO A 12 -5.68 -11.23 -8.83
CA PRO A 12 -4.53 -11.03 -7.96
C PRO A 12 -3.30 -10.53 -8.73
N SER A 13 -2.65 -9.51 -8.17
CA SER A 13 -1.38 -8.97 -8.66
C SER A 13 -0.23 -9.95 -8.41
N PHE A 14 -0.38 -10.85 -7.44
CA PHE A 14 0.57 -11.92 -7.13
C PHE A 14 -0.13 -13.22 -6.68
N GLY A 15 0.25 -14.36 -7.25
CA GLY A 15 -0.29 -15.68 -6.87
C GLY A 15 -1.77 -15.90 -7.25
N GLU A 16 -2.44 -16.83 -6.58
CA GLU A 16 -3.87 -17.17 -6.82
C GLU A 16 -4.84 -16.53 -5.81
N ARG A 17 -4.32 -15.83 -4.79
CA ARG A 17 -5.11 -15.24 -3.71
C ARG A 17 -5.23 -13.75 -3.88
N VAL A 18 -6.44 -13.21 -3.67
CA VAL A 18 -6.65 -11.76 -3.59
C VAL A 18 -6.39 -11.28 -2.17
N THR A 19 -5.57 -10.26 -2.01
CA THR A 19 -5.21 -9.67 -0.70
C THR A 19 -5.82 -8.29 -0.53
N ILE A 20 -6.51 -8.08 0.59
CA ILE A 20 -7.24 -6.83 0.88
C ILE A 20 -6.80 -6.29 2.24
N LEU A 21 -6.42 -5.01 2.28
CA LEU A 21 -6.17 -4.24 3.49
C LEU A 21 -7.28 -3.21 3.69
N SER A 22 -7.91 -3.20 4.87
CA SER A 22 -8.91 -2.21 5.26
C SER A 22 -8.46 -1.44 6.50
N ILE A 23 -8.58 -0.11 6.47
CA ILE A 23 -8.13 0.79 7.53
C ILE A 23 -9.30 1.64 8.03
N ASP A 24 -9.70 1.42 9.27
CA ASP A 24 -10.81 2.13 9.90
C ASP A 24 -10.49 3.62 10.14
N GLY A 25 -11.55 4.42 10.18
CA GLY A 25 -11.46 5.81 10.62
C GLY A 25 -11.30 5.92 12.14
N GLY A 26 -10.65 6.98 12.60
CA GLY A 26 -10.44 7.16 14.05
C GLY A 26 -10.06 8.57 14.48
N GLY A 27 -10.01 9.54 13.56
CA GLY A 27 -9.45 10.86 13.86
C GLY A 27 -8.00 10.72 14.31
N VAL A 28 -7.67 11.35 15.42
CA VAL A 28 -6.34 11.24 16.07
C VAL A 28 -5.94 9.78 16.37
N ARG A 29 -6.90 8.88 16.59
CA ARG A 29 -6.60 7.46 16.84
C ARG A 29 -6.09 6.71 15.60
N GLY A 30 -6.02 7.37 14.44
CA GLY A 30 -5.32 6.86 13.25
C GLY A 30 -3.85 6.51 13.51
N VAL A 31 -3.24 7.04 14.59
CA VAL A 31 -1.91 6.63 15.05
C VAL A 31 -1.82 5.14 15.39
N ILE A 32 -2.91 4.51 15.85
CA ILE A 32 -2.92 3.09 16.20
C ILE A 32 -2.69 2.21 14.95
N PRO A 33 -3.51 2.30 13.89
CA PRO A 33 -3.21 1.58 12.65
C PRO A 33 -1.90 2.04 12.02
N GLY A 34 -1.51 3.32 12.14
CA GLY A 34 -0.21 3.82 11.65
C GLY A 34 0.98 3.03 12.23
N VAL A 35 1.03 2.84 13.55
CA VAL A 35 2.08 2.05 14.22
C VAL A 35 2.07 0.59 13.77
N ILE A 36 0.88 -0.02 13.61
CA ILE A 36 0.75 -1.41 13.15
C ILE A 36 1.28 -1.54 11.71
N LEU A 37 0.95 -0.59 10.84
CA LEU A 37 1.37 -0.59 9.44
C LEU A 37 2.88 -0.36 9.30
N ALA A 38 3.46 0.54 10.10
CA ALA A 38 4.90 0.74 10.15
C ALA A 38 5.65 -0.55 10.52
N TYR A 39 5.16 -1.25 11.56
CA TYR A 39 5.73 -2.55 11.95
C TYR A 39 5.54 -3.62 10.88
N LEU A 40 4.35 -3.71 10.28
CA LEU A 40 4.09 -4.66 9.19
C LEU A 40 5.05 -4.43 8.00
N GLU A 41 5.22 -3.18 7.58
CA GLU A 41 6.14 -2.86 6.47
C GLU A 41 7.59 -3.19 6.81
N GLU A 42 8.02 -2.97 8.06
CA GLU A 42 9.35 -3.39 8.53
C GLU A 42 9.52 -4.91 8.41
N GLN A 43 8.53 -5.71 8.79
CA GLN A 43 8.60 -7.17 8.67
C GLN A 43 8.66 -7.61 7.20
N LEU A 44 7.88 -6.98 6.32
CA LEU A 44 7.93 -7.25 4.89
C LEU A 44 9.30 -6.89 4.29
N GLN A 45 9.89 -5.78 4.72
CA GLN A 45 11.23 -5.37 4.31
C GLN A 45 12.34 -6.30 4.83
N ALA A 46 12.16 -6.89 6.01
CA ALA A 46 13.09 -7.89 6.53
C ALA A 46 13.08 -9.18 5.69
N ILE A 47 11.96 -9.52 5.08
CA ILE A 47 11.78 -10.74 4.27
C ILE A 47 12.22 -10.49 2.81
N ASP A 48 11.73 -9.42 2.19
CA ASP A 48 11.87 -9.19 0.73
C ASP A 48 12.77 -8.00 0.37
N GLY A 49 13.35 -7.33 1.38
CA GLY A 49 14.31 -6.25 1.23
C GLY A 49 13.73 -4.84 1.42
N LYS A 50 14.63 -3.87 1.62
CA LYS A 50 14.32 -2.47 1.99
C LYS A 50 13.34 -1.71 1.09
N ASP A 51 13.13 -2.19 -0.13
CA ASP A 51 12.29 -1.56 -1.14
C ASP A 51 10.86 -2.13 -1.14
N ALA A 52 10.59 -3.18 -0.36
CA ALA A 52 9.26 -3.69 -0.09
C ALA A 52 8.37 -2.61 0.54
N ARG A 53 7.14 -2.48 0.05
CA ARG A 53 6.14 -1.53 0.53
C ARG A 53 4.81 -2.23 0.65
N ILE A 54 3.95 -1.80 1.57
CA ILE A 54 2.62 -2.41 1.79
C ILE A 54 1.83 -2.54 0.46
N ALA A 55 1.89 -1.51 -0.39
CA ALA A 55 1.21 -1.50 -1.69
C ALA A 55 1.68 -2.57 -2.69
N HIS A 56 2.83 -3.23 -2.48
CA HIS A 56 3.28 -4.33 -3.32
C HIS A 56 2.59 -5.66 -2.98
N TYR A 57 1.99 -5.78 -1.79
CA TYR A 57 1.44 -7.04 -1.27
C TYR A 57 -0.08 -7.09 -1.26
N PHE A 58 -0.74 -5.94 -1.35
CA PHE A 58 -2.19 -5.81 -1.31
C PHE A 58 -2.75 -5.38 -2.64
N ASP A 59 -3.65 -6.20 -3.20
CA ASP A 59 -4.38 -5.89 -4.42
C ASP A 59 -5.34 -4.72 -4.25
N VAL A 60 -5.92 -4.62 -3.05
CA VAL A 60 -6.88 -3.59 -2.68
C VAL A 60 -6.50 -3.03 -1.32
N ILE A 61 -6.39 -1.71 -1.24
CA ILE A 61 -6.27 -0.98 0.03
C ILE A 61 -7.44 -0.01 0.11
N ALA A 62 -8.20 -0.08 1.20
CA ALA A 62 -9.35 0.78 1.44
C ALA A 62 -9.24 1.40 2.84
N GLY A 63 -9.79 2.61 2.98
CA GLY A 63 -9.92 3.23 4.29
C GLY A 63 -10.92 4.37 4.30
N THR A 64 -11.47 4.65 5.48
CA THR A 64 -12.48 5.70 5.68
C THR A 64 -11.95 6.80 6.58
N SER A 65 -12.28 8.07 6.29
CA SER A 65 -11.82 9.23 7.06
C SER A 65 -10.29 9.24 7.19
N THR A 66 -9.73 9.29 8.40
CA THR A 66 -8.29 9.22 8.62
C THR A 66 -7.65 7.96 8.04
N GLY A 67 -8.35 6.81 8.05
CA GLY A 67 -7.87 5.60 7.37
C GLY A 67 -7.81 5.76 5.85
N GLY A 68 -8.68 6.59 5.27
CA GLY A 68 -8.62 6.97 3.85
C GLY A 68 -7.43 7.86 3.52
N LEU A 69 -7.04 8.77 4.43
CA LEU A 69 -5.81 9.56 4.28
C LEU A 69 -4.57 8.67 4.34
N VAL A 70 -4.51 7.73 5.30
CA VAL A 70 -3.44 6.72 5.39
C VAL A 70 -3.37 5.89 4.10
N THR A 71 -4.52 5.42 3.61
CA THR A 71 -4.62 4.67 2.35
C THR A 71 -4.05 5.48 1.17
N ALA A 72 -4.40 6.77 1.06
CA ALA A 72 -3.88 7.65 0.02
C ALA A 72 -2.35 7.81 0.11
N MET A 73 -1.80 7.98 1.31
CA MET A 73 -0.34 8.09 1.52
C MET A 73 0.39 6.79 1.15
N LEU A 74 -0.17 5.63 1.51
CA LEU A 74 0.41 4.32 1.17
C LEU A 74 0.33 3.96 -0.32
N THR A 75 -0.50 4.63 -1.12
CA THR A 75 -0.74 4.27 -2.53
C THR A 75 -0.41 5.37 -3.53
N ALA A 76 -0.18 6.61 -3.07
CA ALA A 76 0.22 7.71 -3.93
C ALA A 76 1.58 7.40 -4.58
N PRO A 77 1.69 7.39 -5.92
CA PRO A 77 2.94 7.04 -6.59
C PRO A 77 3.98 8.13 -6.38
N LYS A 78 5.25 7.74 -6.15
CA LYS A 78 6.36 8.68 -6.00
C LYS A 78 6.60 9.53 -7.24
N ASN A 79 6.38 8.96 -8.43
CA ASN A 79 6.38 9.65 -9.70
C ASN A 79 5.51 8.88 -10.72
N LYS A 80 5.25 9.47 -11.89
CA LYS A 80 4.36 8.90 -12.91
C LYS A 80 4.80 7.53 -13.44
N ASP A 81 6.09 7.21 -13.34
CA ASP A 81 6.69 6.00 -13.91
C ASP A 81 7.03 4.95 -12.83
N SER A 82 6.73 5.23 -11.56
CA SER A 82 7.07 4.37 -10.43
C SER A 82 5.81 3.83 -9.76
N ALA A 83 5.73 2.51 -9.66
CA ALA A 83 4.73 1.82 -8.84
C ALA A 83 5.02 1.93 -7.33
N ARG A 84 6.14 2.56 -6.93
CA ARG A 84 6.50 2.72 -5.52
C ARG A 84 5.70 3.87 -4.90
N PRO A 85 5.09 3.65 -3.72
CA PRO A 85 4.50 4.71 -2.93
C PRO A 85 5.46 5.86 -2.61
N LEU A 86 4.90 7.05 -2.45
CA LEU A 86 5.61 8.27 -2.09
C LEU A 86 6.09 8.23 -0.64
N PHE A 87 5.32 7.60 0.25
CA PHE A 87 5.59 7.51 1.68
C PHE A 87 5.93 6.07 2.09
N ASP A 88 6.83 5.93 3.06
CA ASP A 88 6.97 4.68 3.82
C ASP A 88 5.90 4.65 4.93
N ALA A 89 5.51 3.47 5.38
CA ALA A 89 4.46 3.34 6.40
C ALA A 89 4.84 4.02 7.74
N LYS A 90 6.14 4.14 8.03
CA LYS A 90 6.68 4.84 9.22
C LYS A 90 6.63 6.38 9.12
N ASP A 91 6.42 6.92 7.92
CA ASP A 91 6.36 8.37 7.68
C ASP A 91 4.92 8.91 7.85
N ILE A 92 3.96 8.03 8.16
CA ILE A 92 2.53 8.31 8.32
C ILE A 92 2.16 8.36 9.81
#